data_AF-A0A965L0X9-F1
#
_entry.id   AF-A0A965L0X9-F1
#
_cell.length_a   1.000
_cell.length_b   1.000
_cell.length_c   1.000
_cell.angle_alpha   90.00
_cell.angle_beta   90.00
_cell.angle_gamma   90.00
#
_symmetry.space_group_name_H-M   'P 1'
#
loop_
_entity.id
_entity.type
_entity.pdbx_description
1 polymer ?
#
loop_
_entity_poly.entity_id
_entity_poly.type
_entity_poly.pdbx_seq_one_letter_code
_entity_poly.pdbx_strand_id
1 'polypeptide(L)'
;MKLSLKSLQIPGFSSQAVAPAVVLAVLAMMLIPLPPAALDALFTFNIAASIMVLLAAMQIKSFKDFIAFPTILLITTLLRLSLNVASTRVVLAEGHTGPDAAGVVIEAFGLFLIGGNFAIGIIVFLVITLINFMVITKGAGRVAEVSARFALDAMPGKQMAIDA
;
A
#
# COMPACT_ATOMS: atom_id res chain seq x y z
N MET A 1 -23.39 -46.56 1.75
CA MET A 1 -23.56 -45.10 1.68
C MET A 1 -22.36 -44.45 2.36
N LYS A 2 -21.27 -44.28 1.61
CA LYS A 2 -20.03 -43.65 2.07
C LYS A 2 -20.17 -42.14 1.88
N LEU A 3 -20.15 -41.36 2.96
CA LEU A 3 -19.67 -39.98 2.88
C LEU A 3 -18.90 -39.65 4.15
N SER A 4 -17.60 -39.90 4.03
CA SER A 4 -16.53 -39.49 4.92
C SER A 4 -16.46 -37.96 4.93
N LEU A 5 -17.10 -37.32 5.91
CA LEU A 5 -16.95 -35.89 6.22
C LEU A 5 -15.68 -35.60 7.06
N LYS A 6 -14.61 -36.38 6.86
CA LYS A 6 -13.32 -36.23 7.55
C LYS A 6 -12.26 -35.64 6.62
N SER A 7 -12.50 -34.43 6.09
CA SER A 7 -11.45 -33.66 5.40
C SER A 7 -11.66 -32.15 5.37
N LEU A 8 -12.56 -31.58 6.19
CA LEU A 8 -12.52 -30.14 6.45
C LEU A 8 -11.46 -29.84 7.52
N GLN A 9 -10.22 -30.23 7.22
CA GLN A 9 -9.04 -29.69 7.87
C GLN A 9 -8.97 -28.22 7.47
N ILE A 10 -9.43 -27.35 8.37
CA ILE A 10 -9.09 -25.94 8.35
C ILE A 10 -7.56 -25.91 8.45
N PRO A 11 -6.83 -25.49 7.40
CA PRO A 11 -5.38 -25.54 7.45
C PRO A 11 -4.92 -24.56 8.53
N GLY A 12 -4.15 -25.09 9.48
CA GLY A 12 -3.57 -24.32 10.57
C GLY A 12 -2.83 -23.10 10.01
N PHE A 13 -3.06 -21.96 10.65
CA PHE A 13 -2.34 -20.71 10.45
C PHE A 13 -0.85 -20.92 10.78
N SER A 14 -0.10 -21.53 9.87
CA SER A 14 1.35 -21.60 9.97
C SER A 14 1.91 -20.22 9.61
N SER A 15 2.92 -19.75 10.33
CA SER A 15 3.53 -18.43 10.13
C SER A 15 4.10 -18.19 8.71
N GLN A 16 4.15 -19.23 7.85
CA GLN A 16 4.53 -19.16 6.44
C GLN A 16 3.34 -18.93 5.49
N ALA A 17 2.10 -19.16 5.93
CA ALA A 17 0.89 -18.97 5.12
C ALA A 17 0.39 -17.52 5.11
N VAL A 18 0.92 -16.65 5.99
CA VAL A 18 0.45 -15.25 6.13
C VAL A 18 0.67 -14.45 4.85
N ALA A 19 1.86 -14.53 4.24
CA ALA A 19 2.14 -13.78 3.00
C ALA A 19 1.28 -14.27 1.81
N PRO A 20 1.18 -15.58 1.51
CA PRO A 20 0.25 -16.08 0.48
C PRO A 20 -1.22 -15.75 0.77
N ALA A 21 -1.65 -15.83 2.04
CA ALA A 21 -3.03 -15.51 2.43
C ALA A 21 -3.34 -14.02 2.26
N VAL A 22 -2.40 -13.12 2.58
CA VAL A 22 -2.57 -11.69 2.32
C VAL A 22 -2.70 -11.45 0.82
N VAL A 23 -1.83 -12.04 -0.01
CA VAL A 23 -1.91 -11.91 -1.48
C VAL A 23 -3.24 -12.44 -2.01
N LEU A 24 -3.69 -13.62 -1.56
CA LEU A 24 -4.98 -14.18 -1.93
C LEU A 24 -6.16 -13.31 -1.46
N ALA A 25 -6.07 -12.71 -0.27
CA ALA A 25 -7.09 -11.78 0.23
C ALA A 25 -7.15 -10.50 -0.62
N VAL A 26 -6.00 -9.95 -1.05
CA VAL A 26 -5.95 -8.81 -1.97
C VAL A 26 -6.58 -9.17 -3.32
N LEU A 27 -6.25 -10.33 -3.88
CA LEU A 27 -6.85 -10.81 -5.12
C LEU A 27 -8.35 -11.07 -4.98
N ALA A 28 -8.80 -11.65 -3.86
CA ALA A 28 -10.21 -11.88 -3.57
C ALA A 28 -10.98 -10.57 -3.41
N MET A 29 -10.42 -9.56 -2.73
CA MET A 29 -10.98 -8.20 -2.66
C MET A 29 -11.04 -7.52 -4.03
N MET A 30 -10.13 -7.87 -4.95
CA MET A 30 -10.18 -7.37 -6.32
C MET A 30 -11.27 -8.06 -7.16
N LEU A 31 -11.64 -9.30 -6.84
CA LEU A 31 -12.63 -10.13 -7.55
C LEU A 31 -14.06 -10.05 -6.97
N ILE A 32 -14.22 -9.76 -5.68
CA ILE A 32 -15.51 -9.64 -5.00
C ILE A 32 -15.75 -8.16 -4.60
N PRO A 33 -16.88 -7.53 -4.99
CA PRO A 33 -17.22 -6.20 -4.52
C PRO A 33 -17.43 -6.22 -3.00
N LEU A 34 -16.73 -5.35 -2.29
CA LEU A 34 -16.88 -5.20 -0.85
C LEU A 34 -18.07 -4.30 -0.54
N PRO A 35 -18.88 -4.62 0.49
CA PRO A 35 -19.94 -3.72 0.92
C PRO A 35 -19.32 -2.38 1.39
N PRO A 36 -19.95 -1.23 1.08
CA PRO A 36 -19.41 0.09 1.42
C PRO A 36 -19.05 0.27 2.90
N ALA A 37 -19.84 -0.32 3.80
CA ALA A 37 -19.57 -0.28 5.24
C ALA A 37 -18.25 -0.97 5.66
N ALA A 38 -17.87 -2.06 4.99
CA ALA A 38 -16.59 -2.73 5.26
C ALA A 38 -15.41 -1.92 4.69
N LEU A 39 -15.61 -1.29 3.53
CA LEU A 39 -14.63 -0.41 2.91
C LEU A 39 -14.32 0.80 3.83
N ASP A 40 -15.35 1.45 4.37
CA ASP A 40 -15.21 2.59 5.28
C ASP A 40 -14.49 2.20 6.59
N ALA A 41 -14.82 1.05 7.16
CA ALA A 41 -14.15 0.55 8.37
C ALA A 41 -12.65 0.30 8.13
N LEU A 42 -12.31 -0.31 6.99
CA LEU A 42 -10.92 -0.59 6.63
C LEU A 42 -10.14 0.68 6.27
N PHE A 43 -10.75 1.65 5.58
CA PHE A 43 -10.13 2.96 5.33
C PHE A 43 -9.87 3.73 6.62
N THR A 44 -10.86 3.79 7.51
CA THR A 44 -10.74 4.45 8.81
C THR A 44 -9.62 3.81 9.63
N PHE A 45 -9.59 2.47 9.67
CA PHE A 45 -8.51 1.73 10.32
C PHE A 45 -7.14 2.02 9.67
N ASN A 46 -7.07 2.08 8.34
CA ASN A 46 -5.83 2.39 7.61
C ASN A 46 -5.29 3.77 7.96
N ILE A 47 -6.15 4.79 8.03
CA ILE A 47 -5.77 6.16 8.41
C ILE A 47 -5.29 6.18 9.86
N ALA A 48 -6.00 5.52 10.78
CA ALA A 48 -5.60 5.42 12.18
C ALA A 48 -4.23 4.73 12.35
N ALA A 49 -4.03 3.59 11.68
CA ALA A 49 -2.76 2.87 11.68
C ALA A 49 -1.63 3.72 11.06
N SER A 50 -1.92 4.48 10.01
CA SER A 50 -0.96 5.38 9.37
C SER A 50 -0.49 6.50 10.32
N ILE A 51 -1.40 7.09 11.07
CA ILE A 51 -1.07 8.09 12.11
C ILE A 51 -0.29 7.44 13.24
N MET A 52 -0.67 6.23 13.68
CA MET A 52 0.07 5.50 14.71
C MET A 52 1.52 5.22 14.29
N VAL A 53 1.75 4.83 13.04
CA VAL A 53 3.09 4.64 12.48
C VAL A 53 3.85 5.95 12.41
N LEU A 54 3.20 7.05 12.02
CA LEU A 54 3.82 8.38 12.01
C LEU A 54 4.29 8.79 13.42
N LEU A 55 3.43 8.64 14.42
CA LEU A 55 3.76 8.95 15.81
C LEU A 55 4.87 8.02 16.35
N ALA A 56 4.83 6.73 16.00
CA ALA A 56 5.89 5.80 16.35
C ALA A 56 7.23 6.20 15.70
N ALA A 57 7.21 6.61 14.43
CA ALA A 57 8.40 7.07 13.71
C ALA A 57 9.02 8.32 14.34
N MET A 58 8.19 9.26 14.78
CA MET A 58 8.64 10.48 15.48
C MET A 58 9.30 10.19 16.85
N GLN A 59 9.04 9.02 17.43
CA GLN A 59 9.60 8.62 18.74
C GLN A 59 10.88 7.78 18.63
N ILE A 60 11.37 7.48 17.41
CA ILE A 60 12.59 6.70 17.20
C ILE A 60 13.80 7.53 17.64
N LYS A 61 14.46 7.09 18.71
CA LYS A 61 15.68 7.73 19.25
C LYS A 61 16.94 6.90 19.01
N SER A 62 16.81 5.63 18.63
CA SER A 62 17.92 4.69 18.51
C SER A 62 17.75 3.70 17.37
N PHE A 63 18.87 3.19 16.82
CA PHE A 63 18.90 2.24 15.69
C PHE A 63 18.16 0.92 15.96
N LYS A 64 18.00 0.54 17.22
CA LYS A 64 17.29 -0.70 17.61
C LYS A 64 15.79 -0.63 17.32
N ASP A 65 15.19 0.56 17.46
CA ASP A 65 13.77 0.80 17.18
C ASP A 65 13.49 0.83 15.66
N PHE A 66 14.54 1.00 14.85
CA PHE A 66 14.46 1.03 13.40
C PHE A 66 14.29 -0.37 12.78
N ILE A 67 14.62 -1.46 13.48
CA ILE A 67 14.56 -2.83 12.90
C ILE A 67 13.12 -3.28 12.65
N ALA A 68 12.17 -2.91 13.53
CA ALA A 68 10.75 -3.24 13.36
C ALA A 68 10.03 -2.32 12.37
N PHE A 69 10.59 -1.15 12.09
CA PHE A 69 9.96 -0.11 11.29
C PHE A 69 9.70 -0.51 9.83
N PRO A 70 10.67 -1.09 9.08
CA PRO A 70 10.44 -1.58 7.72
C PRO A 70 9.32 -2.61 7.60
N THR A 71 9.20 -3.54 8.56
CA THR A 71 8.17 -4.57 8.53
C THR A 71 6.77 -3.98 8.73
N ILE A 72 6.62 -3.04 9.67
CA ILE A 72 5.36 -2.33 9.89
C ILE A 72 4.98 -1.50 8.67
N LEU A 73 5.96 -0.81 8.05
CA LEU A 73 5.73 -0.10 6.80
C LEU A 73 5.32 -1.04 5.67
N LEU A 74 5.93 -2.21 5.52
CA LEU A 74 5.57 -3.18 4.49
C LEU A 74 4.11 -3.66 4.64
N ILE A 75 3.69 -4.02 5.86
CA ILE A 75 2.32 -4.49 6.10
C ILE A 75 1.30 -3.36 5.86
N THR A 76 1.58 -2.16 6.39
CA THR A 76 0.67 -1.01 6.23
C THR A 76 0.56 -0.54 4.77
N THR A 77 1.66 -0.59 4.01
CA THR A 77 1.66 -0.27 2.58
C THR A 77 0.94 -1.31 1.74
N LEU A 78 1.06 -2.60 2.05
CA LEU A 78 0.26 -3.64 1.40
C LEU A 78 -1.24 -3.46 1.63
N LEU A 79 -1.64 -3.14 2.87
CA LEU A 79 -3.03 -2.81 3.19
C LEU A 79 -3.52 -1.56 2.42
N ARG A 80 -2.68 -0.52 2.30
CA ARG A 80 -3.01 0.67 1.49
C ARG A 80 -3.22 0.30 0.03
N LEU A 81 -2.34 -0.51 -0.54
CA LEU A 81 -2.43 -0.93 -1.94
C LEU A 81 -3.73 -1.70 -2.19
N SER A 82 -4.07 -2.65 -1.32
CA SER A 82 -5.29 -3.46 -1.46
C SER A 82 -6.55 -2.61 -1.37
N LEU A 83 -6.60 -1.67 -0.42
CA LEU A 83 -7.76 -0.78 -0.24
C LEU A 83 -7.94 0.16 -1.41
N ASN A 84 -6.86 0.70 -1.98
CA ASN A 84 -6.94 1.57 -3.16
C ASN A 84 -7.47 0.83 -4.41
N VAL A 85 -7.08 -0.44 -4.59
CA VAL A 85 -7.57 -1.25 -5.71
C VAL A 85 -9.05 -1.60 -5.51
N ALA A 86 -9.42 -2.03 -4.30
CA ALA A 86 -10.80 -2.37 -3.98
C ALA A 86 -11.72 -1.14 -4.08
N SER A 87 -11.30 0.02 -3.57
CA SER A 87 -12.07 1.26 -3.61
C SER A 87 -12.28 1.75 -5.03
N THR A 88 -11.24 1.71 -5.87
CA THR A 88 -11.34 2.12 -7.28
C THR A 88 -12.37 1.26 -8.00
N ARG A 89 -12.41 -0.05 -7.73
CA ARG A 89 -13.42 -0.92 -8.32
C ARG A 89 -14.84 -0.57 -7.86
N VAL A 90 -15.06 -0.42 -6.56
CA VAL A 90 -16.38 -0.05 -6.01
C VAL A 90 -16.84 1.28 -6.60
N VAL A 91 -15.96 2.29 -6.65
CA VAL A 91 -16.25 3.59 -7.27
C VAL A 91 -16.60 3.46 -8.75
N LEU A 92 -15.90 2.63 -9.52
CA LEU A 92 -16.20 2.44 -10.95
C LEU A 92 -17.45 1.58 -11.21
N ALA A 93 -17.72 0.59 -10.36
CA ALA A 93 -18.83 -0.34 -10.51
C ALA A 93 -20.15 0.28 -10.02
N GLU A 94 -20.14 0.96 -8.88
CA GLU A 94 -21.34 1.42 -8.17
C GLU A 94 -21.45 2.95 -8.10
N GLY A 95 -20.40 3.71 -8.45
CA GLY A 95 -20.40 5.17 -8.37
C GLY A 95 -21.37 5.89 -9.31
N HIS A 96 -21.98 5.18 -10.27
CA HIS A 96 -23.07 5.71 -11.11
C HIS A 96 -24.43 5.72 -10.39
N THR A 97 -24.56 5.03 -9.25
CA THR A 97 -25.82 4.91 -8.49
C THR A 97 -26.03 6.02 -7.46
N GLY A 98 -25.01 6.85 -7.19
CA GLY A 98 -25.07 8.00 -6.29
C GLY A 98 -23.73 8.26 -5.58
N PRO A 99 -23.56 9.43 -4.95
CA PRO A 99 -22.34 9.77 -4.21
C PRO A 99 -22.10 8.87 -2.98
N ASP A 100 -23.18 8.41 -2.35
CA ASP A 100 -23.16 7.48 -1.20
C ASP A 100 -22.69 6.05 -1.56
N ALA A 101 -22.68 5.70 -2.84
CA ALA A 101 -22.48 4.31 -3.28
C ALA A 101 -21.04 3.78 -3.04
N ALA A 102 -20.06 4.68 -2.95
CA ALA A 102 -18.67 4.32 -2.74
C ALA A 102 -18.29 4.15 -1.25
N GLY A 103 -19.11 4.63 -0.33
CA GLY A 103 -18.81 4.72 1.10
C GLY A 103 -18.71 6.17 1.59
N VAL A 104 -19.06 6.36 2.86
CA VAL A 104 -19.20 7.68 3.51
C VAL A 104 -17.85 8.36 3.65
N VAL A 105 -16.77 7.59 3.89
CA VAL A 105 -15.42 8.16 4.00
C VAL A 105 -14.99 8.75 2.66
N ILE A 106 -15.21 8.00 1.56
CA ILE A 106 -14.85 8.45 0.21
C ILE A 106 -15.66 9.67 -0.20
N GLU A 107 -16.97 9.68 0.07
CA GLU A 107 -17.83 10.83 -0.22
C GLU A 107 -17.38 12.09 0.55
N ALA A 108 -17.11 11.95 1.86
CA ALA A 108 -16.67 13.07 2.69
C ALA A 108 -15.33 13.65 2.21
N PHE A 109 -14.36 12.80 1.84
CA PHE A 109 -13.11 13.25 1.24
C PHE A 109 -13.32 13.90 -0.13
N GLY A 110 -14.21 13.36 -0.96
CA GLY A 110 -14.54 13.91 -2.27
C GLY A 110 -15.12 15.32 -2.17
N LEU A 111 -16.14 15.51 -1.32
CA LEU A 111 -16.77 16.81 -1.05
C LEU A 111 -15.76 17.82 -0.50
N PHE A 112 -14.89 17.39 0.42
CA PHE A 112 -13.84 18.21 0.99
C PHE A 112 -12.81 18.66 -0.06
N LEU A 113 -12.42 17.77 -0.98
CA LEU A 113 -11.44 18.06 -2.04
C LEU A 113 -11.96 19.01 -3.11
N ILE A 114 -13.20 18.84 -3.55
CA ILE A 114 -13.78 19.67 -4.62
C ILE A 114 -14.30 21.02 -4.10
N GLY A 115 -14.60 21.14 -2.80
CA GLY A 115 -15.05 22.40 -2.20
C GLY A 115 -16.29 23.00 -2.88
N GLY A 116 -17.14 22.15 -3.48
CA GLY A 116 -18.30 22.57 -4.27
C GLY A 116 -18.04 22.97 -5.72
N ASN A 117 -16.77 22.95 -6.19
CA ASN A 117 -16.42 23.23 -7.58
C ASN A 117 -15.61 22.10 -8.20
N PHE A 118 -16.21 21.40 -9.17
CA PHE A 118 -15.58 20.29 -9.88
C PHE A 118 -14.25 20.68 -10.58
N ALA A 119 -14.12 21.93 -11.04
CA ALA A 119 -12.88 22.42 -11.64
C ALA A 119 -11.71 22.43 -10.65
N ILE A 120 -11.97 22.76 -9.37
CA ILE A 120 -10.96 22.68 -8.30
C ILE A 120 -10.51 21.22 -8.14
N GLY A 121 -11.45 20.28 -8.14
CA GLY A 121 -11.17 18.85 -8.06
C GLY A 121 -10.21 18.35 -9.15
N ILE A 122 -10.48 18.70 -10.41
CA ILE A 122 -9.60 18.33 -11.54
C ILE A 122 -8.21 18.93 -11.39
N ILE A 123 -8.11 20.20 -11.00
CA ILE A 123 -6.82 20.88 -10.83
C ILE A 123 -6.00 20.20 -9.73
N VAL A 124 -6.63 19.92 -8.57
CA VAL A 124 -5.94 19.24 -7.46
C VAL A 124 -5.52 17.82 -7.85
N PHE A 125 -6.37 17.08 -8.55
CA PHE A 125 -6.03 15.74 -9.06
C PHE A 125 -4.80 15.77 -9.98
N LEU A 126 -4.72 16.73 -10.90
CA LEU A 126 -3.56 16.91 -11.78
C LEU A 126 -2.29 17.26 -10.99
N VAL A 127 -2.37 18.20 -10.06
CA VAL A 127 -1.21 18.60 -9.22
C VAL A 127 -0.67 17.40 -8.44
N ILE A 128 -1.52 16.64 -7.75
CA ILE A 128 -1.10 15.47 -6.97
C ILE A 128 -0.52 14.39 -7.88
N THR A 129 -1.16 14.12 -9.03
CA THR A 129 -0.67 13.11 -10.00
C THR A 129 0.71 13.48 -10.54
N LEU A 130 0.92 14.75 -10.89
CA LEU A 130 2.22 15.24 -11.38
C LEU A 130 3.30 15.16 -10.29
N ILE A 131 2.99 15.57 -9.06
CA ILE A 131 3.94 15.47 -7.93
C ILE A 131 4.31 14.01 -7.67
N ASN A 132 3.33 13.11 -7.64
CA ASN A 132 3.58 11.67 -7.44
C ASN A 132 4.53 11.12 -8.50
N PHE A 133 4.30 11.43 -9.77
CA PHE A 133 5.18 11.00 -10.85
C PHE A 133 6.59 11.61 -10.77
N MET A 134 6.68 12.91 -10.47
CA MET A 134 7.96 13.62 -10.35
C MET A 134 8.81 13.09 -9.18
N VAL A 135 8.20 12.79 -8.03
CA VAL A 135 8.93 12.25 -6.87
C VAL A 135 9.44 10.84 -7.14
N ILE A 136 8.64 9.98 -7.76
CA ILE A 136 9.05 8.60 -8.10
C ILE A 136 10.26 8.64 -9.05
N THR A 137 10.19 9.45 -10.11
CA THR A 137 11.27 9.55 -11.10
C THR A 137 12.55 10.14 -10.51
N LYS A 138 12.46 11.22 -9.73
CA LYS A 138 13.62 11.84 -9.06
C LYS A 138 14.22 10.94 -7.97
N GLY A 139 13.38 10.25 -7.21
CA GLY A 139 13.80 9.30 -6.18
C GLY A 139 14.55 8.11 -6.79
N ALA A 140 13.99 7.50 -7.83
CA ALA A 140 14.62 6.40 -8.55
C ALA A 140 15.99 6.78 -9.13
N GLY A 141 16.13 8.00 -9.67
CA GLY A 141 17.40 8.50 -10.19
C GLY A 141 18.52 8.56 -9.14
N ARG A 142 18.20 9.01 -7.91
CA ARG A 142 19.18 9.07 -6.82
C ARG A 142 19.63 7.68 -6.35
N VAL A 143 18.71 6.72 -6.30
CA VAL A 143 19.03 5.32 -5.96
C VAL A 143 19.89 4.68 -7.05
N ALA A 144 19.62 4.99 -8.32
CA ALA A 144 20.42 4.51 -9.45
C ALA A 144 21.86 5.05 -9.43
N GLU A 145 22.09 6.32 -9.08
CA GLU A 145 23.44 6.89 -8.93
C GLU A 145 24.24 6.14 -7.85
N VAL A 146 23.63 5.94 -6.69
CA VAL A 146 24.29 5.28 -5.57
C VAL A 146 24.58 3.81 -5.89
N SER A 147 23.66 3.12 -6.56
CA SER A 147 23.88 1.73 -7.01
C SER A 147 25.00 1.64 -8.05
N ALA A 148 25.10 2.59 -8.97
CA ALA A 148 26.18 2.64 -9.96
C ALA A 148 27.54 2.94 -9.30
N ARG A 149 27.58 3.83 -8.31
CA ARG A 149 28.79 4.06 -7.51
C ARG A 149 29.18 2.82 -6.73
N PHE A 150 28.24 2.11 -6.09
CA PHE A 150 28.57 0.86 -5.41
C PHE A 150 29.01 -0.26 -6.37
N ALA A 151 28.44 -0.32 -7.57
CA ALA A 151 28.91 -1.24 -8.61
C ALA A 151 30.33 -0.89 -9.09
N LEU A 152 30.65 0.41 -9.24
CA LEU A 152 31.99 0.90 -9.59
C LEU A 152 33.00 0.72 -8.45
N ASP A 153 32.64 1.01 -7.21
CA ASP A 153 33.47 0.83 -6.01
C ASP A 153 33.71 -0.66 -5.72
N ALA A 154 32.83 -1.55 -6.19
CA ALA A 154 32.99 -3.00 -6.12
C ALA A 154 33.83 -3.59 -7.27
N MET A 155 34.23 -2.81 -8.30
CA MET A 155 35.11 -3.31 -9.36
C MET A 155 36.55 -3.40 -8.83
N PRO A 156 37.16 -4.60 -8.76
CA PRO A 156 38.49 -4.79 -8.17
C PRO A 156 39.56 -4.30 -9.14
N GLY A 157 39.84 -3.00 -9.11
CA GLY A 157 40.84 -2.36 -9.98
C GLY A 157 42.29 -2.43 -9.49
N LYS A 158 42.56 -2.93 -8.27
CA LYS A 158 43.93 -2.88 -7.70
C LYS A 158 44.34 -3.99 -6.73
N GLN A 159 43.77 -5.19 -6.84
CA GLN A 159 44.45 -6.42 -6.43
C GLN A 159 45.03 -7.21 -7.61
N MET A 160 44.77 -6.81 -8.87
CA MET A 160 45.32 -7.48 -10.07
C MET A 160 46.65 -6.89 -10.59
N ALA A 161 47.16 -5.81 -10.01
CA ALA A 161 48.43 -5.19 -10.42
C ALA A 161 49.52 -5.25 -9.34
N ILE A 162 49.29 -5.99 -8.25
CA ILE A 162 50.23 -6.14 -7.12
C ILE A 162 50.82 -7.56 -7.05
N ASP A 163 50.54 -8.42 -8.03
CA ASP A 163 51.14 -9.77 -8.15
C ASP A 163 51.85 -9.98 -9.51
N ALA A 164 52.45 -8.92 -10.06
CA ALA A 164 53.29 -8.95 -11.26
C ALA A 164 54.59 -8.15 -11.05
#